data_AF-A0AAW2UAF3-F1
#
_entry.id   AF-A0AAW2UAF3-F1
#
_cell.length_a   1.000
_cell.length_b   1.000
_cell.length_c   1.000
_cell.angle_alpha   90.00
_cell.angle_beta   90.00
_cell.angle_gamma   90.00
#
_symmetry.space_group_name_H-M   'P 1'
#
loop_
_entity.id
_entity.type
_entity.pdbx_description
1 polymer ?
#
loop_
_entity_poly.entity_id
_entity_poly.type
_entity_poly.pdbx_seq_one_letter_code
_entity_poly.pdbx_strand_id
1 'polypeptide(L)'
;MSQPSAAHDCQISSEVVMERREAYPSHFLLKIESVSLLLDGTDEKYESLEFQAGDHKWTIYLYPKGHGKGKGNSVSVYLNSVDVKSSARDKKVKANFSMCIKNQVNDKHSKCNELVHWFSSSAGDWGWSQFISLDDLNDATKGFLIKDLCIIEVEIMMKAASCVSK
;
A
#
# COMPACT_ATOMS: atom_id res chain seq x y z
N MET A 1 -22.61 32.10 58.01
CA MET A 1 -21.25 31.52 58.05
C MET A 1 -21.30 30.16 57.38
N SER A 2 -20.42 29.93 56.39
CA SER A 2 -19.93 28.65 55.86
C SER A 2 -20.95 27.71 55.19
N GLN A 3 -21.09 27.76 53.85
CA GLN A 3 -20.35 27.05 52.77
C GLN A 3 -20.95 25.67 52.39
N PRO A 4 -21.20 25.41 51.08
CA PRO A 4 -21.63 24.11 50.56
C PRO A 4 -20.42 23.24 50.14
N SER A 5 -20.47 21.92 50.37
CA SER A 5 -19.45 20.95 49.93
C SER A 5 -19.91 20.24 48.66
N ALA A 6 -18.98 20.15 47.70
CA ALA A 6 -19.15 19.73 46.32
C ALA A 6 -19.65 18.28 46.18
N ALA A 7 -20.69 18.08 45.37
CA ALA A 7 -20.95 16.79 44.75
C ALA A 7 -19.95 16.61 43.60
N HIS A 8 -19.25 15.47 43.63
CA HIS A 8 -18.32 15.03 42.61
C HIS A 8 -19.00 14.93 41.25
N ASP A 9 -18.61 15.82 40.35
CA ASP A 9 -18.80 15.66 38.92
C ASP A 9 -17.49 15.09 38.36
N CYS A 10 -17.56 13.92 37.73
CA CYS A 10 -16.79 13.55 36.54
C CYS A 10 -16.93 12.04 36.34
N GLN A 11 -17.97 11.65 35.61
CA GLN A 11 -17.94 10.40 34.88
C GLN A 11 -18.29 10.69 33.44
N ILE A 12 -17.39 11.42 32.77
CA ILE A 12 -17.40 11.50 31.31
C ILE A 12 -16.89 10.15 30.82
N SER A 13 -17.85 9.29 30.48
CA SER A 13 -17.65 8.14 29.60
C SER A 13 -16.88 8.60 28.37
N SER A 14 -15.64 8.12 28.19
CA SER A 14 -14.89 8.32 26.96
C SER A 14 -15.42 7.39 25.88
N GLU A 15 -16.58 7.71 25.33
CA GLU A 15 -16.97 7.17 24.02
C GLU A 15 -16.00 7.75 22.99
N VAL A 16 -15.08 6.91 22.52
CA VAL A 16 -14.29 7.17 21.31
C VAL A 16 -15.30 7.18 20.16
N VAL A 17 -15.78 8.37 19.79
CA VAL A 17 -16.60 8.55 18.59
C VAL A 17 -15.69 8.32 17.38
N MET A 18 -15.71 7.08 16.88
CA MET A 18 -15.07 6.71 15.63
C MET A 18 -15.94 7.26 14.50
N GLU A 19 -15.74 8.53 14.15
CA GLU A 19 -16.42 9.16 13.03
C GLU A 19 -15.91 8.51 11.73
N ARG A 20 -16.70 7.60 11.16
CA ARG A 20 -16.39 6.97 9.86
C ARG A 20 -16.56 8.03 8.77
N ARG A 21 -15.47 8.69 8.39
CA ARG A 21 -15.41 9.33 7.07
C ARG A 21 -15.27 8.21 6.05
N GLU A 22 -16.28 8.03 5.19
CA GLU A 22 -16.10 7.21 3.99
C GLU A 22 -15.03 7.89 3.14
N ALA A 23 -13.85 7.26 3.04
CA ALA A 23 -12.84 7.74 2.11
C ALA A 23 -13.13 7.17 0.73
N TYR A 24 -13.08 8.03 -0.27
CA TYR A 24 -13.11 7.60 -1.66
C TYR A 24 -11.78 6.90 -2.00
N PRO A 25 -11.80 5.84 -2.83
CA PRO A 25 -10.58 5.22 -3.33
C PRO A 25 -9.67 6.27 -3.96
N SER A 26 -8.41 6.28 -3.57
CA SER A 26 -7.37 7.01 -4.27
C SER A 26 -6.77 6.06 -5.31
N HIS A 27 -6.95 6.38 -6.59
CA HIS A 27 -6.40 5.60 -7.68
C HIS A 27 -5.05 6.19 -8.10
N PHE A 28 -4.02 5.36 -8.12
CA PHE A 28 -2.67 5.71 -8.53
C PHE A 28 -2.18 4.75 -9.62
N LEU A 29 -1.53 5.30 -10.64
CA LEU A 29 -1.01 4.53 -11.75
C LEU A 29 0.51 4.59 -11.75
N LEU A 30 1.16 3.44 -11.57
CA LEU A 30 2.60 3.29 -11.74
C LEU A 30 2.89 2.70 -13.12
N LYS A 31 3.52 3.51 -13.98
CA LYS A 31 4.05 3.05 -15.27
C LYS A 31 5.52 2.73 -15.13
N ILE A 32 5.90 1.55 -15.59
CA ILE A 32 7.26 1.04 -15.49
C ILE A 32 7.78 0.81 -16.90
N GLU A 33 8.63 1.73 -17.33
CA GLU A 33 9.33 1.65 -18.61
C GLU A 33 10.66 0.90 -18.45
N SER A 34 11.15 0.35 -19.55
CA SER A 34 12.43 -0.35 -19.60
C SER A 34 12.50 -1.53 -18.62
N VAL A 35 11.45 -2.35 -18.59
CA VAL A 35 11.34 -3.50 -17.67
C VAL A 35 12.52 -4.47 -17.83
N SER A 36 13.01 -4.65 -19.05
CA SER A 36 14.21 -5.43 -19.34
C SER A 36 15.43 -4.95 -18.54
N LEU A 37 15.66 -3.64 -18.47
CA LEU A 37 16.76 -3.06 -17.69
C LEU A 37 16.58 -3.28 -16.18
N LEU A 38 15.34 -3.23 -15.70
CA LEU A 38 15.02 -3.53 -14.30
C LEU A 38 15.21 -5.02 -13.97
N LEU A 39 14.94 -5.90 -14.92
CA LEU A 39 15.18 -7.34 -14.82
C LEU A 39 16.64 -7.73 -15.04
N ASP A 40 17.43 -6.90 -15.71
CA ASP A 40 18.87 -7.15 -15.92
C ASP A 40 19.75 -6.50 -14.84
N GLY A 41 19.22 -5.52 -14.11
CA GLY A 41 19.91 -4.74 -13.07
C GLY A 41 20.23 -5.50 -11.78
N THR A 42 20.59 -4.75 -10.73
CA THR A 42 20.92 -5.28 -9.40
C THR A 42 19.70 -5.94 -8.74
N ASP A 43 19.91 -6.74 -7.69
CA ASP A 43 18.84 -7.29 -6.83
C ASP A 43 18.11 -6.19 -6.02
N GLU A 44 18.35 -4.92 -6.32
CA GLU A 44 17.78 -3.79 -5.61
C GLU A 44 16.34 -3.54 -6.04
N LYS A 45 15.58 -2.96 -5.12
CA LYS A 45 14.19 -2.56 -5.39
C LYS A 45 14.16 -1.25 -6.16
N TYR A 46 13.16 -1.11 -7.03
CA TYR A 46 12.70 0.19 -7.48
C TYR A 46 11.71 0.77 -6.45
N GLU A 47 11.86 2.03 -6.11
CA GLU A 47 10.94 2.79 -5.26
C GLU A 47 10.28 3.89 -6.09
N SER A 48 8.94 3.95 -6.08
CA SER A 48 8.19 4.99 -6.78
C SER A 48 8.38 6.36 -6.11
N LEU A 49 7.96 7.42 -6.81
CA LEU A 49 7.71 8.70 -6.16
C LEU A 49 6.66 8.57 -5.05
N GLU A 50 6.74 9.45 -4.05
CA GLU A 50 5.73 9.58 -3.02
C GLU A 50 4.40 10.05 -3.62
N PHE A 51 3.31 9.46 -3.18
CA PHE A 51 1.96 9.90 -3.50
C PHE A 51 1.08 9.90 -2.25
N GLN A 52 0.00 10.67 -2.31
CA GLN A 52 -0.92 10.84 -1.21
C GLN A 52 -2.20 10.02 -1.45
N ALA A 53 -2.65 9.32 -0.41
CA ALA A 53 -3.96 8.67 -0.36
C ALA A 53 -4.54 8.84 1.06
N GLY A 54 -5.70 9.48 1.14
CA GLY A 54 -6.19 10.04 2.42
C GLY A 54 -5.22 11.07 3.00
N ASP A 55 -5.00 11.01 4.32
CA ASP A 55 -4.10 11.91 5.05
C ASP A 55 -2.67 11.33 5.20
N HIS A 56 -2.30 10.38 4.35
CA HIS A 56 -1.07 9.61 4.47
C HIS A 56 -0.25 9.60 3.18
N LYS A 57 1.08 9.60 3.34
CA LYS A 57 2.03 9.45 2.24
C LYS A 57 2.46 8.00 2.06
N TRP A 58 2.56 7.61 0.80
CA TRP A 58 2.86 6.24 0.38
C TRP A 58 3.91 6.21 -0.74
N THR A 59 4.68 5.13 -0.79
CA THR A 59 5.49 4.75 -1.95
C THR A 59 5.19 3.30 -2.33
N ILE A 60 5.52 2.91 -3.55
CA ILE A 60 5.46 1.51 -4.02
C ILE A 60 6.88 0.98 -4.12
N TYR A 61 7.12 -0.19 -3.53
CA TYR A 61 8.35 -0.96 -3.75
C TYR A 61 8.09 -2.05 -4.76
N LEU A 62 8.92 -2.07 -5.79
CA LEU A 62 8.93 -3.10 -6.82
C LEU A 62 10.26 -3.84 -6.75
N TYR A 63 10.19 -5.16 -6.68
CA TYR A 63 11.35 -6.03 -6.82
C TYR A 63 11.20 -6.80 -8.14
N PRO A 64 11.87 -6.36 -9.22
CA PRO A 64 11.76 -7.00 -10.53
C PRO A 64 12.13 -8.48 -10.50
N LYS A 65 13.17 -8.83 -9.73
CA LYS A 65 13.63 -10.22 -9.53
C LYS A 65 13.01 -10.91 -8.30
N GLY A 66 12.01 -10.26 -7.70
CA GLY A 66 11.30 -10.79 -6.55
C GLY A 66 12.01 -10.62 -5.20
N HIS A 67 11.22 -10.80 -4.15
CA HIS A 67 11.63 -10.68 -2.75
C HIS A 67 11.01 -11.81 -1.92
N GLY A 68 11.73 -12.25 -0.87
CA GLY A 68 11.30 -13.35 -0.01
C GLY A 68 10.94 -14.60 -0.82
N LYS A 69 9.70 -15.07 -0.68
CA LYS A 69 9.21 -16.30 -1.35
C LYS A 69 9.15 -16.21 -2.87
N GLY A 70 9.11 -15.01 -3.46
CA GLY A 70 9.09 -14.83 -4.91
C GLY A 70 10.45 -14.60 -5.54
N LYS A 71 11.53 -14.52 -4.74
CA LYS A 71 12.88 -14.23 -5.25
C LYS A 71 13.27 -15.24 -6.34
N GLY A 72 13.72 -14.71 -7.48
CA GLY A 72 14.16 -15.44 -8.67
C GLY A 72 13.03 -15.91 -9.59
N ASN A 73 11.76 -15.87 -9.16
CA ASN A 73 10.66 -16.50 -9.89
C ASN A 73 9.49 -15.56 -10.19
N SER A 74 9.38 -14.44 -9.48
CA SER A 74 8.23 -13.54 -9.58
C SER A 74 8.65 -12.10 -9.35
N VAL A 75 7.96 -11.15 -9.99
CA VAL A 75 7.98 -9.76 -9.56
C VAL A 75 7.25 -9.66 -8.23
N SER A 76 7.82 -8.93 -7.27
CA SER A 76 7.15 -8.60 -6.00
C SER A 76 6.78 -7.12 -5.95
N VAL A 77 5.62 -6.82 -5.36
CA VAL A 77 5.13 -5.44 -5.22
C VAL A 77 4.62 -5.24 -3.80
N TYR A 78 5.03 -4.13 -3.17
CA TYR A 78 4.64 -3.76 -1.82
C TYR A 78 4.21 -2.30 -1.77
N LEU A 79 3.17 -2.03 -0.98
CA LEU A 79 2.83 -0.68 -0.56
C LEU A 79 3.66 -0.35 0.68
N ASN A 80 4.27 0.83 0.70
CA ASN A 80 5.06 1.32 1.81
C ASN A 80 4.44 2.60 2.38
N SER A 81 4.27 2.64 3.71
CA SER A 81 3.79 3.83 4.41
C SER A 81 4.99 4.69 4.84
N VAL A 82 5.13 5.86 4.22
CA VAL A 82 6.21 6.82 4.52
C VAL A 82 6.06 7.34 5.96
N ASP A 83 4.82 7.70 6.30
CA ASP A 83 4.42 8.30 7.57
C ASP A 83 4.81 7.51 8.83
N VAL A 84 4.67 6.18 8.78
CA VAL A 84 4.92 5.32 9.96
C VAL A 84 6.39 4.96 10.07
N LYS A 85 7.13 4.92 8.96
CA LYS A 85 8.59 4.69 8.96
C LYS A 85 9.36 5.90 9.47
N SER A 86 8.88 7.12 9.21
CA SER A 86 9.53 8.35 9.68
C SER A 86 9.16 8.77 11.11
N SER A 87 8.26 8.04 11.78
CA SER A 87 7.71 8.42 13.09
C SER A 87 8.44 7.74 14.25
N ALA A 88 8.88 8.54 15.23
CA ALA A 88 9.41 8.05 16.52
C ALA A 88 8.31 7.51 17.47
N ARG A 89 7.03 7.69 17.14
CA ARG A 89 5.86 7.23 17.92
C ARG A 89 5.25 5.97 17.30
N ASP A 90 4.52 5.19 18.12
CA ASP A 90 3.71 4.02 17.77
C ASP A 90 2.50 4.33 16.85
N LYS A 91 2.70 5.15 15.82
CA LYS A 91 1.69 5.46 14.81
C LYS A 91 1.36 4.18 14.06
N LYS A 92 0.06 3.90 13.94
CA LYS A 92 -0.47 2.80 13.12
C LYS A 92 -1.47 3.34 12.12
N VAL A 93 -1.36 2.88 10.88
CA VAL A 93 -2.26 3.26 9.79
C VAL A 93 -2.88 2.00 9.21
N LYS A 94 -4.21 1.93 9.19
CA LYS A 94 -4.93 0.85 8.51
C LYS A 94 -5.23 1.27 7.08
N ALA A 95 -4.86 0.44 6.10
CA ALA A 95 -5.27 0.64 4.72
C ALA A 95 -5.86 -0.66 4.15
N ASN A 96 -6.90 -0.52 3.33
CA ASN A 96 -7.31 -1.53 2.37
C ASN A 96 -6.74 -1.10 1.02
N PHE A 97 -6.05 -1.97 0.32
CA PHE A 97 -5.50 -1.62 -0.98
C PHE A 97 -5.52 -2.81 -1.93
N SER A 98 -5.71 -2.49 -3.20
CA SER A 98 -5.58 -3.41 -4.30
C SER A 98 -4.44 -2.97 -5.23
N MET A 99 -3.78 -3.96 -5.81
CA MET A 99 -2.80 -3.74 -6.88
C MET A 99 -3.14 -4.66 -8.03
N CYS A 100 -3.16 -4.07 -9.23
CA CYS A 100 -3.47 -4.72 -10.48
C CYS A 100 -2.31 -4.56 -11.45
N ILE A 101 -1.91 -5.62 -12.13
CA ILE A 101 -1.09 -5.50 -13.35
C ILE A 101 -2.00 -5.52 -14.56
N LYS A 102 -1.85 -4.51 -15.42
CA LYS A 102 -2.75 -4.32 -16.56
C LYS A 102 -2.35 -5.22 -17.72
N ASN A 103 -3.31 -5.95 -18.29
CA ASN A 103 -3.14 -6.52 -19.62
C ASN A 103 -3.36 -5.40 -20.65
N GLN A 104 -2.32 -5.06 -21.39
CA GLN A 104 -2.30 -3.90 -22.30
C GLN A 104 -2.92 -4.20 -23.68
N VAL A 105 -3.27 -5.47 -23.95
CA VAL A 105 -3.92 -5.91 -25.20
C VAL A 105 -5.43 -6.05 -24.99
N ASN A 106 -5.85 -6.52 -23.81
CA ASN A 106 -7.25 -6.67 -23.44
C ASN A 106 -7.45 -6.25 -21.98
N ASP A 107 -8.04 -5.06 -21.80
CA ASP A 107 -8.31 -4.43 -20.50
C ASP A 107 -9.16 -5.30 -19.54
N LYS A 108 -9.80 -6.38 -20.02
CA LYS A 108 -10.59 -7.31 -19.19
C LYS A 108 -9.75 -8.34 -18.41
N HIS A 109 -8.44 -8.42 -18.63
CA HIS A 109 -7.58 -9.48 -18.07
C HIS A 109 -6.47 -8.95 -17.14
N SER A 110 -6.73 -7.90 -16.38
CA SER A 110 -5.82 -7.47 -15.31
C SER A 110 -5.79 -8.51 -14.18
N LYS A 111 -4.60 -8.78 -13.63
CA LYS A 111 -4.48 -9.56 -12.39
C LYS A 111 -4.48 -8.61 -11.21
N CYS A 112 -5.52 -8.68 -10.39
CA CYS A 112 -5.70 -7.83 -9.22
C CYS A 112 -5.63 -8.65 -7.94
N ASN A 113 -4.93 -8.13 -6.94
CA ASN A 113 -4.96 -8.66 -5.59
C ASN A 113 -5.36 -7.53 -4.62
N GLU A 114 -6.17 -7.85 -3.61
CA GLU A 114 -6.61 -6.90 -2.57
C GLU A 114 -6.25 -7.46 -1.19
N LEU A 115 -5.83 -6.59 -0.27
CA LEU A 115 -5.62 -6.95 1.13
C LEU A 115 -5.84 -5.75 2.07
N VAL A 116 -6.01 -6.07 3.35
CA VAL A 116 -6.05 -5.08 4.44
C VAL A 116 -4.84 -5.26 5.34
N HIS A 117 -4.15 -4.17 5.67
CA HIS A 117 -2.98 -4.21 6.55
C HIS A 117 -2.94 -3.05 7.55
N TRP A 118 -2.30 -3.29 8.70
CA TRP A 118 -1.96 -2.28 9.71
C TRP A 118 -0.48 -1.95 9.62
N PHE A 119 -0.17 -0.83 8.99
CA PHE A 119 1.19 -0.32 8.85
C PHE A 119 1.68 0.28 10.17
N SER A 120 2.91 -0.02 10.54
CA SER A 120 3.60 0.50 11.73
C SER A 120 5.09 0.65 11.45
N SER A 121 5.85 1.21 12.39
CA SER A 121 7.33 1.28 12.29
C SER A 121 7.97 -0.11 12.09
N SER A 122 7.42 -1.16 12.72
CA SER A 122 7.88 -2.55 12.60
C SER A 122 7.36 -3.29 11.36
N ALA A 123 6.30 -2.79 10.73
CA ALA A 123 5.67 -3.36 9.54
C ALA A 123 5.30 -2.22 8.58
N GLY A 124 6.32 -1.52 8.10
CA GLY A 124 6.12 -0.27 7.34
C GLY A 124 5.76 -0.49 5.87
N ASP A 125 5.92 -1.72 5.37
CA ASP A 125 5.52 -2.12 4.03
C ASP A 125 4.84 -3.49 4.04
N TRP A 126 3.91 -3.69 3.10
CA TRP A 126 3.17 -4.95 2.95
C TRP A 126 2.65 -5.11 1.53
N GLY A 127 2.50 -6.36 1.08
CA GLY A 127 2.13 -6.65 -0.30
C GLY A 127 2.35 -8.10 -0.69
N TRP A 128 2.69 -8.32 -1.95
CA TRP A 128 2.76 -9.64 -2.57
C TRP A 128 4.19 -9.95 -3.01
N SER A 129 4.80 -10.95 -2.36
CA SER A 129 6.09 -11.50 -2.78
C SER A 129 6.01 -12.20 -4.13
N GLN A 130 4.84 -12.73 -4.51
CA GLN A 130 4.61 -13.40 -5.80
C GLN A 130 3.45 -12.71 -6.53
N PHE A 131 3.66 -11.47 -6.95
CA PHE A 131 2.61 -10.65 -7.57
C PHE A 131 2.29 -11.13 -8.99
N ILE A 132 3.32 -11.31 -9.81
CA ILE A 132 3.24 -11.97 -11.12
C ILE A 132 4.51 -12.80 -11.33
N SER A 133 4.39 -14.03 -11.85
CA SER A 133 5.56 -14.84 -12.20
C SER A 133 6.33 -14.19 -13.35
N LEU A 134 7.64 -14.39 -13.38
CA LEU A 134 8.47 -13.91 -14.49
C LEU A 134 8.03 -14.54 -15.82
N ASP A 135 7.62 -15.81 -15.79
CA ASP A 135 7.09 -16.50 -16.98
C ASP A 135 5.81 -15.82 -17.49
N ASP A 136 4.87 -15.49 -16.61
CA ASP A 136 3.62 -14.85 -17.01
C ASP A 136 3.83 -13.42 -17.49
N LEU A 137 4.78 -12.70 -16.90
CA LEU A 137 5.13 -11.34 -17.31
C LEU A 137 5.77 -11.34 -18.71
N ASN A 138 6.65 -12.30 -18.98
CA ASN A 138 7.39 -12.40 -20.25
C ASN A 138 6.61 -13.13 -21.36
N ASP A 139 5.51 -13.80 -21.03
CA ASP A 139 4.62 -14.41 -22.01
C ASP A 139 3.85 -13.31 -22.79
N ALA A 140 4.33 -13.05 -24.01
CA ALA A 140 3.75 -12.05 -24.92
C ALA A 140 2.26 -12.28 -25.21
N THR A 141 1.75 -13.52 -25.08
CA THR A 141 0.33 -13.83 -25.29
C THR A 141 -0.55 -13.31 -24.15
N LYS A 142 0.03 -13.06 -22.97
CA LYS A 142 -0.68 -12.55 -21.79
C LYS A 142 -0.74 -11.03 -21.74
N GLY A 143 0.05 -10.32 -22.56
CA GLY A 143 -0.08 -8.88 -22.79
C GLY A 143 0.27 -7.98 -21.60
N PHE A 144 0.95 -8.48 -20.57
CA PHE A 144 1.37 -7.69 -19.41
C PHE A 144 2.60 -6.81 -19.70
N LEU A 145 3.47 -7.27 -20.61
CA LEU A 145 4.64 -6.54 -21.07
C LEU A 145 4.51 -6.27 -22.58
N ILE A 146 4.43 -4.99 -22.96
CA ILE A 146 4.34 -4.57 -24.37
C ILE A 146 5.40 -3.50 -24.63
N LYS A 147 6.25 -3.71 -25.63
CA LYS A 147 7.35 -2.78 -25.98
C LYS A 147 8.20 -2.38 -24.77
N ASP A 148 8.50 -3.36 -23.93
CA ASP A 148 9.29 -3.18 -22.71
C ASP A 148 8.66 -2.26 -21.63
N LEU A 149 7.36 -2.03 -21.73
CA LEU A 149 6.55 -1.28 -20.77
C LEU A 149 5.61 -2.23 -20.02
N CYS A 150 5.58 -2.11 -18.70
CA CYS A 150 4.61 -2.74 -17.81
C CYS A 150 3.83 -1.66 -17.06
N ILE A 151 2.53 -1.87 -16.85
CA ILE A 151 1.66 -0.93 -16.16
C ILE A 151 1.07 -1.60 -14.92
N ILE A 152 1.38 -1.05 -13.76
CA ILE A 152 0.83 -1.47 -12.47
C ILE A 152 -0.13 -0.38 -11.98
N GLU A 153 -1.39 -0.74 -11.86
CA GLU A 153 -2.45 0.07 -11.27
C GLU A 153 -2.53 -0.24 -9.77
N VAL A 154 -2.58 0.80 -8.94
CA VAL A 154 -2.72 0.68 -7.50
C VAL A 154 -3.95 1.47 -7.08
N GLU A 155 -4.90 0.81 -6.47
CA GLU A 155 -6.07 1.46 -5.89
C GLU A 155 -6.02 1.31 -4.38
N ILE A 156 -5.95 2.44 -3.67
CA ILE A 156 -5.90 2.46 -2.22
C ILE A 156 -7.25 2.95 -1.70
N MET A 157 -7.97 2.06 -1.03
CA MET A 157 -9.17 2.36 -0.28
C MET A 157 -8.83 2.56 1.19
N MET A 158 -8.68 3.81 1.61
CA MET A 158 -8.48 4.11 3.02
C MET A 158 -9.79 3.91 3.78
N LYS A 159 -9.91 2.85 4.59
CA LYS A 159 -10.97 2.82 5.62
C LYS A 159 -10.47 3.64 6.78
N ALA A 160 -10.90 4.90 6.88
CA ALA A 160 -10.50 5.81 7.94
C ALA A 160 -10.70 5.15 9.32
N ALA A 161 -9.59 4.79 9.96
CA ALA A 161 -9.53 4.45 11.37
C ALA A 161 -8.11 4.78 11.87
N SER A 162 -7.83 6.06 12.04
CA SER A 162 -6.67 6.49 12.83
C SER A 162 -7.02 6.32 14.31
N CYS A 163 -6.45 5.32 14.97
CA CYS A 163 -6.42 5.30 16.43
C CYS A 163 -5.26 6.19 16.87
N VAL A 164 -5.55 7.39 17.37
CA VAL A 164 -4.56 8.21 18.08
C VAL A 164 -4.61 7.77 19.55
N SER A 165 -3.64 6.97 20.00
CA SER A 165 -3.40 6.81 21.43
C SER A 165 -2.84 8.13 21.97
N LYS A 166 -3.59 8.78 22.85
CA LYS A 166 -3.11 9.93 23.64
C LYS A 166 -2.09 9.48 24.67
#